data_AF-A0A2W4NUW9-F1
#
_entry.id   AF-A0A2W4NUW9-F1
#
_cell.length_a   1.000
_cell.length_b   1.000
_cell.length_c   1.000
_cell.angle_alpha   90.00
_cell.angle_beta   90.00
_cell.angle_gamma   90.00
#
_symmetry.space_group_name_H-M   'P 1'
#
loop_
_entity.id
_entity.type
_entity.pdbx_description
1 polymer ?
#
loop_
_entity_poly.entity_id
_entity_poly.type
_entity_poly.pdbx_seq_one_letter_code
_entity_poly.pdbx_strand_id
1 'polypeptide(L)'
;MAGVAAGAAPIPVARIPQILLHPLGVPLDPAIPDSQVTIVHQVRLPRVLTAMLVGAALATGGAVMQGIFRNPLADPGILGVSAGGATGAVFAFSTGLSLAGVWVVPAFAFAGALCGGTAVYCLAPEPGGAHGRNARRGGN
;
A
#
# COMPACT_ATOMS: atom_id res chain seq x y z
N MET A 1 -17.34 8.97 -0.05
CA MET A 1 -18.63 8.88 0.67
C MET A 1 -18.98 7.43 1.03
N ALA A 2 -19.05 6.49 0.07
CA ALA A 2 -19.39 5.08 0.35
C ALA A 2 -18.47 4.39 1.37
N GLY A 3 -17.15 4.62 1.33
CA GLY A 3 -16.20 4.01 2.27
C GLY A 3 -16.29 4.50 3.72
N VAL A 4 -16.84 5.70 3.97
CA VAL A 4 -17.10 6.23 5.33
C VAL A 4 -18.43 5.69 5.87
N ALA A 5 -19.39 5.48 4.97
CA ALA A 5 -20.71 4.94 5.26
C ALA A 5 -20.68 3.45 5.61
N ALA A 6 -19.84 2.67 4.93
CA ALA A 6 -19.74 1.23 5.14
C ALA A 6 -18.98 0.88 6.43
N GLY A 7 -19.68 0.40 7.45
CA GLY A 7 -19.10 -0.13 8.68
C GLY A 7 -20.15 -0.80 9.57
N ALA A 8 -19.71 -1.52 10.61
CA ALA A 8 -20.55 -2.37 11.46
C ALA A 8 -21.70 -1.65 12.20
N ALA A 9 -21.67 -0.32 12.28
CA ALA A 9 -22.80 0.50 12.73
C ALA A 9 -23.42 1.19 11.50
N PRO A 10 -24.72 0.96 11.20
CA PRO A 10 -25.40 1.62 10.09
C PRO A 10 -25.60 3.10 10.44
N ILE A 11 -24.71 3.94 9.90
CA ILE A 11 -24.84 5.40 9.97
C ILE A 11 -25.49 5.84 8.65
N PRO A 12 -26.69 6.47 8.67
CA PRO A 12 -27.35 6.94 7.46
C PRO A 12 -26.42 7.84 6.65
N VAL A 13 -26.29 7.57 5.34
CA VAL A 13 -25.37 8.28 4.43
C VAL A 13 -25.60 9.79 4.43
N ALA A 14 -26.84 10.21 4.70
CA ALA A 14 -27.26 11.61 4.82
C ALA A 14 -26.63 12.37 6.00
N ARG A 15 -26.15 11.67 7.05
CA ARG A 15 -25.59 12.29 8.27
C ARG A 15 -24.06 12.40 8.25
N ILE A 16 -23.40 11.72 7.31
CA ILE A 16 -21.94 11.74 7.13
C ILE A 16 -21.37 13.14 6.89
N PRO A 17 -21.93 14.01 6.02
CA PRO A 17 -21.38 15.35 5.84
C PRO A 17 -21.46 16.21 7.11
N GLN A 18 -22.53 16.07 7.92
CA GLN A 18 -22.65 16.76 9.20
C GLN A 18 -21.61 16.29 10.22
N ILE A 19 -21.37 14.96 10.30
CA ILE A 19 -20.35 14.39 11.18
C ILE A 19 -18.94 14.81 10.72
N LEU A 20 -18.67 14.86 9.41
CA LEU A 20 -17.38 15.28 8.85
C LEU A 20 -17.09 16.78 9.02
N LEU A 21 -18.14 17.61 9.00
CA LEU A 21 -18.05 19.08 9.15
C LEU A 21 -18.20 19.56 10.60
N HIS A 22 -18.46 18.65 11.56
CA HIS A 22 -18.49 18.99 12.98
C HIS A 22 -17.20 19.66 13.50
N PRO A 23 -15.98 19.22 13.12
CA PRO A 23 -14.75 19.92 13.49
C PRO A 23 -14.65 21.34 12.89
N LEU A 24 -15.46 21.63 11.87
CA LEU A 24 -15.53 22.91 11.17
C LEU A 24 -16.60 23.86 11.75
N GLY A 25 -17.25 23.48 12.86
CA GLY A 25 -18.24 24.30 13.57
C GLY A 25 -19.69 24.09 13.15
N VAL A 26 -20.00 23.06 12.37
CA VAL A 26 -21.39 22.72 12.01
C VAL A 26 -22.10 22.05 13.19
N PRO A 27 -23.28 22.54 13.62
CA PRO A 27 -24.00 21.96 14.75
C PRO A 27 -24.41 20.50 14.46
N LEU A 28 -24.13 19.62 15.41
CA LEU A 28 -24.61 18.24 15.37
C LEU A 28 -26.08 18.17 15.75
N ASP A 29 -26.79 17.26 15.09
CA ASP A 29 -28.13 16.87 15.51
C ASP A 29 -28.02 16.13 16.86
N PRO A 30 -28.75 16.54 17.93
CA PRO A 30 -28.66 15.91 19.25
C PRO A 30 -29.02 14.42 19.26
N ALA A 31 -29.64 13.91 18.18
CA ALA A 31 -29.91 12.50 17.99
C ALA A 31 -28.65 11.66 17.68
N ILE A 32 -27.48 12.27 17.45
CA ILE A 32 -26.22 11.57 17.15
C ILE A 32 -25.41 11.37 18.45
N PRO A 33 -25.18 10.13 18.90
CA PRO A 33 -24.35 9.88 20.06
C PRO A 33 -22.86 10.20 19.80
N ASP A 34 -22.18 10.83 20.76
CA ASP A 34 -20.77 11.24 20.68
C ASP A 34 -19.79 10.09 20.37
N SER A 35 -20.16 8.86 20.75
CA SER A 35 -19.40 7.65 20.44
C SER A 35 -19.33 7.38 18.93
N GLN A 36 -20.39 7.68 18.17
CA GLN A 36 -20.40 7.53 16.72
C GLN A 36 -19.51 8.57 16.03
N VAL A 37 -19.52 9.81 16.53
CA VAL A 37 -18.66 10.90 16.03
C VAL A 37 -17.18 10.54 16.21
N THR A 38 -16.82 10.05 17.41
CA THR A 38 -15.45 9.62 17.73
C THR A 38 -15.00 8.45 16.84
N ILE A 39 -15.83 7.43 16.63
CA ILE A 39 -15.50 6.28 15.76
C ILE A 39 -15.27 6.73 14.32
N VAL A 40 -16.10 7.64 13.80
CA VAL A 40 -15.94 8.13 12.42
C VAL A 40 -14.63 8.89 12.28
N HIS A 41 -14.30 9.81 13.20
CA HIS A 41 -13.10 10.66 13.12
C HIS A 41 -11.80 9.94 13.45
N GLN A 42 -11.78 9.09 14.47
CA GLN A 42 -10.54 8.46 14.94
C GLN A 42 -10.23 7.10 14.29
N VAL A 43 -11.24 6.43 13.72
CA VAL A 43 -11.05 5.07 13.17
C VAL A 43 -11.37 5.02 11.68
N ARG A 44 -12.55 5.49 11.26
CA ARG A 44 -12.99 5.34 9.86
C ARG A 44 -12.29 6.30 8.92
N LEU A 45 -12.22 7.58 9.29
CA LEU A 45 -11.66 8.62 8.45
C LEU A 45 -10.16 8.41 8.15
N PRO A 46 -9.30 8.08 9.14
CA PRO A 46 -7.91 7.76 8.88
C PRO A 46 -7.75 6.54 7.96
N ARG A 47 -8.58 5.50 8.14
CA ARG A 47 -8.55 4.29 7.31
C ARG A 47 -8.96 4.53 5.86
N VAL A 48 -9.97 5.36 5.62
CA VAL A 48 -10.39 5.73 4.26
C VAL A 48 -9.30 6.54 3.57
N LEU A 49 -8.69 7.49 4.28
CA LEU A 49 -7.59 8.30 3.75
C LEU A 49 -6.37 7.43 3.39
N THR A 50 -5.94 6.53 4.28
CA THR A 50 -4.81 5.63 3.97
C THR A 50 -5.15 4.68 2.83
N ALA A 51 -6.38 4.15 2.74
CA ALA A 51 -6.80 3.32 1.62
C ALA A 51 -6.78 4.07 0.27
N MET A 52 -7.22 5.34 0.26
CA MET A 52 -7.14 6.18 -0.94
C MET A 52 -5.70 6.47 -1.36
N LEU A 53 -4.83 6.80 -0.40
CA LEU A 53 -3.41 7.04 -0.66
C LEU A 53 -2.69 5.80 -1.18
N VAL A 54 -2.90 4.64 -0.54
CA VAL A 54 -2.33 3.35 -0.98
C VAL A 54 -2.87 2.96 -2.35
N GLY A 55 -4.18 3.09 -2.59
CA GLY A 55 -4.78 2.81 -3.89
C GLY A 55 -4.23 3.69 -5.01
N ALA A 56 -4.05 4.99 -4.75
CA ALA A 56 -3.43 5.92 -5.70
C ALA A 56 -1.97 5.53 -5.99
N ALA A 57 -1.18 5.20 -4.97
CA ALA A 57 0.22 4.77 -5.12
C ALA A 57 0.36 3.45 -5.91
N LEU A 58 -0.54 2.48 -5.68
CA LEU A 58 -0.55 1.23 -6.44
C LEU A 58 -0.99 1.44 -7.89
N ALA A 59 -1.98 2.30 -8.13
CA ALA A 59 -2.44 2.63 -9.48
C ALA A 59 -1.35 3.35 -10.29
N THR A 60 -0.65 4.31 -9.70
CA THR A 60 0.45 5.02 -10.37
C THR A 60 1.64 4.09 -10.61
N GLY A 61 2.04 3.27 -9.61
CA GLY A 61 3.09 2.27 -9.78
C GLY A 61 2.79 1.26 -10.89
N GLY A 62 1.55 0.76 -10.94
CA GLY A 62 1.08 -0.13 -12.00
C GLY A 62 1.10 0.52 -13.38
N ALA A 63 0.59 1.76 -13.49
CA ALA A 63 0.59 2.50 -14.75
C ALA A 63 2.01 2.80 -15.27
N VAL A 64 2.95 3.15 -14.38
CA VAL A 64 4.37 3.35 -14.74
C VAL A 64 4.99 2.04 -15.22
N MET A 65 4.75 0.94 -14.52
CA MET A 65 5.29 -0.38 -14.88
C MET A 65 4.79 -0.86 -16.24
N GLN A 66 3.48 -0.77 -16.45
CA GLN A 66 2.83 -1.09 -17.72
C GLN A 66 3.33 -0.19 -18.85
N GLY A 67 3.63 1.10 -18.57
CA GLY A 67 4.20 2.05 -19.53
C GLY A 67 5.63 1.73 -19.94
N ILE A 68 6.50 1.36 -18.99
CA ILE A 68 7.90 0.98 -19.25
C ILE A 68 7.96 -0.31 -20.09
N PHE A 69 7.22 -1.34 -19.68
CA PHE A 69 7.23 -2.63 -20.37
C PHE A 69 6.36 -2.67 -21.63
N ARG A 70 5.53 -1.63 -21.86
CA ARG A 70 4.50 -1.61 -22.90
C ARG A 70 3.66 -2.90 -22.90
N ASN A 71 3.46 -3.47 -21.71
CA ASN A 71 2.77 -4.73 -21.50
C ASN A 71 1.69 -4.54 -20.42
N PRO A 72 0.40 -4.60 -20.78
CA PRO A 72 -0.69 -4.42 -19.83
C PRO A 72 -0.77 -5.54 -18.77
N LEU A 73 -0.02 -6.64 -18.93
CA LEU A 73 0.07 -7.73 -17.95
C LEU A 73 1.25 -7.58 -16.97
N ALA A 74 2.06 -6.52 -17.08
CA ALA A 74 3.18 -6.31 -16.16
C ALA A 74 2.67 -5.87 -14.77
N ASP A 75 3.01 -6.66 -13.74
CA ASP A 75 2.68 -6.37 -12.34
C ASP A 75 3.89 -5.75 -11.61
N PRO A 76 3.75 -4.57 -10.97
CA PRO A 76 4.81 -3.97 -10.16
C PRO A 76 5.25 -4.83 -8.96
N GLY A 77 4.43 -5.80 -8.52
CA GLY A 77 4.77 -6.74 -7.46
C GLY A 77 5.99 -7.63 -7.75
N ILE A 78 6.39 -7.76 -9.01
CA ILE A 78 7.46 -8.67 -9.46
C ILE A 78 8.88 -8.15 -9.15
N LEU A 79 9.05 -6.86 -8.82
CA LEU A 79 10.37 -6.28 -8.52
C LEU A 79 10.97 -6.69 -7.15
N GLY A 80 10.44 -7.71 -6.48
CA GLY A 80 10.97 -8.19 -5.20
C GLY A 80 10.62 -7.32 -3.98
N VAL A 81 9.98 -6.17 -4.19
CA VAL A 81 9.57 -5.23 -3.12
C VAL A 81 8.51 -5.86 -2.20
N SER A 82 7.50 -6.54 -2.77
CA SER A 82 6.44 -7.21 -1.99
C SER A 82 6.99 -8.39 -1.17
N ALA A 83 7.83 -9.22 -1.79
CA ALA A 83 8.45 -10.36 -1.12
C ALA A 83 9.40 -9.90 0.00
N GLY A 84 10.27 -8.93 -0.30
CA GLY A 84 11.18 -8.35 0.69
C GLY A 84 10.45 -7.72 1.88
N GLY A 85 9.35 -7.01 1.62
CA GLY A 85 8.56 -6.42 2.70
C GLY A 85 7.85 -7.44 3.58
N ALA A 86 7.30 -8.51 2.98
CA ALA A 86 6.72 -9.62 3.72
C ALA A 86 7.77 -10.32 4.59
N THR A 87 8.97 -10.60 4.05
CA THR A 87 10.07 -11.21 4.81
C THR A 87 10.50 -10.32 5.98
N GLY A 88 10.63 -9.00 5.77
CA GLY A 88 10.97 -8.05 6.83
C GLY A 88 9.92 -8.02 7.95
N ALA A 89 8.63 -8.00 7.61
CA ALA A 89 7.55 -8.06 8.59
C ALA A 89 7.56 -9.37 9.39
N VAL A 90 7.69 -10.51 8.71
CA VAL A 90 7.76 -11.84 9.34
C VAL A 90 8.97 -11.94 10.26
N PHE A 91 10.12 -11.39 9.87
CA PHE A 91 11.31 -11.34 10.71
C PHE A 91 11.08 -10.55 12.00
N ALA A 92 10.40 -9.40 11.94
CA ALA A 92 10.04 -8.62 13.12
C ALA A 92 9.05 -9.37 14.04
N PHE A 93 8.14 -10.16 13.48
CA PHE A 93 7.25 -11.02 14.26
C PHE A 93 7.99 -12.20 14.90
N SER A 94 8.81 -12.92 14.14
CA SER A 94 9.50 -14.13 14.61
C SER A 94 10.55 -13.84 15.68
N THR A 95 11.18 -12.67 15.64
CA THR A 95 12.17 -12.24 16.65
C THR A 95 11.54 -11.62 17.90
N GLY A 96 10.21 -11.44 17.93
CA GLY A 96 9.52 -10.78 19.04
C GLY A 96 9.66 -9.25 19.07
N LEU A 97 10.43 -8.66 18.14
CA LEU A 97 10.60 -7.21 18.02
C LEU A 97 9.28 -6.47 17.75
N SER A 98 8.29 -7.16 17.19
CA SER A 98 6.92 -6.65 17.02
C SER A 98 6.28 -6.11 18.32
N LEU A 99 6.73 -6.55 19.50
CA LEU A 99 6.25 -6.10 20.80
C LEU A 99 6.92 -4.80 21.28
N ALA A 100 8.05 -4.40 20.68
CA ALA A 100 8.81 -3.23 21.11
C ALA A 100 8.16 -1.89 20.71
N GLY A 101 7.23 -1.91 19.75
CA GLY A 101 6.46 -0.72 19.39
C GLY A 101 5.68 -0.85 18.09
N VAL A 102 4.62 -0.05 17.96
CA VAL A 102 3.72 -0.05 16.79
C VAL A 102 4.42 0.26 15.46
N TRP A 103 5.55 0.99 15.50
CA TRP A 103 6.32 1.40 14.33
C TRP A 103 7.38 0.38 13.87
N VAL A 104 7.66 -0.64 14.68
CA VAL A 104 8.74 -1.60 14.39
C VAL A 104 8.39 -2.47 13.19
N VAL A 105 7.18 -3.03 13.15
CA VAL A 105 6.75 -3.89 12.04
C VAL A 105 6.73 -3.13 10.71
N PRO A 106 6.14 -1.91 10.60
CA PRO A 106 6.24 -1.11 9.38
C PRO A 106 7.67 -0.77 8.97
N ALA A 107 8.56 -0.44 9.92
CA ALA A 107 9.95 -0.10 9.63
C ALA A 107 10.73 -1.29 9.06
N PHE A 108 10.58 -2.48 9.66
CA PHE A 108 11.21 -3.70 9.17
C PHE A 108 10.63 -4.16 7.83
N ALA A 109 9.30 -4.03 7.62
CA ALA A 109 8.68 -4.29 6.33
C ALA A 109 9.22 -3.35 5.25
N PHE A 110 9.39 -2.06 5.56
CA PHE A 110 9.95 -1.09 4.62
C PHE A 110 11.42 -1.40 4.28
N ALA A 111 12.25 -1.66 5.30
CA ALA A 111 13.65 -2.05 5.10
C ALA A 111 13.77 -3.35 4.27
N GLY A 112 12.96 -4.36 4.57
CA GLY A 112 12.91 -5.60 3.80
C GLY A 112 12.52 -5.37 2.34
N ALA A 113 11.55 -4.49 2.09
CA ALA A 113 11.10 -4.13 0.75
C ALA A 113 12.21 -3.46 -0.08
N LEU A 114 12.97 -2.53 0.53
CA LEU A 114 14.13 -1.88 -0.10
C LEU A 114 15.24 -2.89 -0.42
N CYS A 115 15.57 -3.77 0.52
CA CYS A 115 16.58 -4.81 0.32
C CYS A 115 16.17 -5.77 -0.81
N GLY A 116 14.90 -6.20 -0.83
CA GLY A 116 14.37 -7.08 -1.87
C GLY A 116 14.44 -6.44 -3.25
N GLY A 117 14.00 -5.18 -3.38
CA GLY A 117 14.10 -4.44 -4.64
C GLY A 117 15.53 -4.23 -5.11
N THR A 118 16.44 -3.89 -4.20
CA THR A 118 17.87 -3.69 -4.51
C THR A 118 18.52 -5.01 -4.95
N ALA A 119 18.21 -6.12 -4.29
CA ALA A 119 18.74 -7.43 -4.66
C ALA A 119 18.32 -7.84 -6.07
N VAL A 120 17.04 -7.66 -6.42
CA VAL A 120 16.54 -7.95 -7.79
C VAL A 120 17.24 -7.06 -8.81
N TYR A 121 17.42 -5.77 -8.50
CA TYR A 121 18.13 -4.84 -9.38
C TYR A 121 19.59 -5.27 -9.62
N CYS A 122 20.32 -5.66 -8.58
CA CYS A 122 21.70 -6.12 -8.69
C CYS A 122 21.83 -7.46 -9.43
N LEU A 123 20.81 -8.32 -9.38
CA LEU A 123 20.79 -9.62 -10.06
C LEU A 123 20.30 -9.52 -11.51
N ALA A 124 19.72 -8.40 -11.92
CA ALA A 124 19.18 -8.22 -13.26
C ALA A 124 20.33 -8.28 -14.29
N PRO A 125 20.27 -9.20 -15.28
CA PRO A 125 21.30 -9.31 -16.30
C PRO A 125 21.34 -8.07 -17.20
N GLU A 126 22.53 -7.66 -17.64
CA GLU A 126 22.66 -6.57 -18.61
C GLU A 126 22.00 -6.92 -19.96
N PRO A 127 21.29 -5.97 -20.61
CA PRO A 127 20.63 -6.19 -21.90
C PRO A 127 21.55 -6.59 -23.08
N GLY A 128 22.88 -6.56 -22.89
CA GLY A 128 23.87 -6.82 -23.94
C GLY A 128 24.49 -8.23 -23.99
N GLY A 129 24.35 -9.06 -22.95
CA GLY A 129 25.14 -10.29 -22.80
C GLY A 129 24.63 -11.54 -23.54
N ALA A 130 23.41 -11.49 -24.10
CA ALA A 130 22.78 -12.67 -24.72
C ALA A 130 22.94 -12.72 -26.25
N HIS A 131 23.01 -11.58 -26.94
CA HIS A 131 23.09 -11.53 -28.41
C HIS A 131 24.49 -11.83 -28.97
N GLY A 132 25.56 -11.71 -28.18
CA GLY A 132 26.92 -12.02 -28.62
C GLY A 132 27.29 -13.51 -28.66
N ARG A 133 26.48 -14.38 -28.02
CA ARG A 133 26.79 -15.82 -27.90
C ARG A 133 26.19 -16.68 -29.02
N ASN A 134 25.08 -16.25 -29.64
CA ASN A 134 24.42 -17.01 -30.69
C ASN A 134 25.02 -16.79 -32.09
N ALA A 135 25.67 -15.65 -32.33
CA ALA A 135 26.31 -15.35 -33.62
C ALA A 135 27.56 -16.20 -33.91
N ARG A 136 28.16 -16.87 -32.91
CA ARG A 136 29.33 -17.75 -33.07
C ARG A 136 28.99 -19.22 -33.32
N ARG A 137 27.70 -19.60 -33.30
CA ARG A 137 27.26 -21.00 -33.47
C ARG A 137 26.70 -21.33 -34.86
N GLY A 138 26.45 -20.33 -35.71
CA GLY A 138 25.90 -20.51 -37.06
C GLY A 138 26.94 -20.50 -38.19
N GLY A 139 28.24 -20.52 -37.86
CA GLY A 139 29.33 -20.56 -38.83
C GLY A 139 30.16 -21.82 -38.69
N ASN A 140 29.61 -22.96 -39.10
CA ASN A 140 30.37 -24.14 -39.51
C ASN A 140 29.53 -24.96 -40.48
#